data_AF-A0AAW9EDE6-F1
#
_entry.id   AF-A0AAW9EDE6-F1
#
_cell.length_a   1.000
_cell.length_b   1.000
_cell.length_c   1.000
_cell.angle_alpha   90.00
_cell.angle_beta   90.00
_cell.angle_gamma   90.00
#
_symmetry.space_group_name_H-M   'P 1'
#
loop_
_entity.id
_entity.type
_entity.pdbx_description
1 polymer ?
#
loop_
_entity_poly.entity_id
_entity_poly.type
_entity_poly.pdbx_seq_one_letter_code
_entity_poly.pdbx_strand_id
1 'polypeptide(L)'
;MLSLFQRKRASVAAAPSPTPATDLPKGLLRPESAASLLAIPRRQKLLEHIWQRTSLSRKQFAILYRAPLECYAELVQQFPA
;
A
#
# COMPACT_ATOMS: atom_id res chain seq x y z
N MET A 1 -38.09 28.12 -17.44
CA MET A 1 -38.05 27.31 -16.20
C MET A 1 -37.11 26.13 -16.42
N LEU A 2 -35.84 26.23 -16.03
CA LEU A 2 -34.88 25.11 -16.02
C LEU A 2 -33.84 25.42 -14.93
N SER A 3 -34.00 24.86 -13.73
CA SER A 3 -32.97 24.87 -12.70
C SER A 3 -32.10 23.64 -12.88
N LEU A 4 -30.87 23.81 -13.39
CA LEU A 4 -30.00 22.69 -13.78
C LEU A 4 -28.86 22.37 -12.82
N PHE A 5 -28.76 22.97 -11.64
CA PHE A 5 -27.64 22.65 -10.75
C PHE A 5 -28.06 22.63 -9.28
N GLN A 6 -28.51 21.47 -8.81
CA GLN A 6 -28.42 21.13 -7.40
C GLN A 6 -27.01 20.61 -7.12
N ARG A 7 -26.17 21.45 -6.51
CA ARG A 7 -24.85 21.04 -6.02
C ARG A 7 -25.07 20.12 -4.81
N LYS A 8 -25.16 18.80 -5.06
CA LYS A 8 -25.05 17.78 -4.03
C LYS A 8 -23.68 17.97 -3.37
N ARG A 9 -23.65 18.52 -2.14
CA ARG A 9 -22.47 18.47 -1.27
C ARG A 9 -22.10 17.00 -1.16
N ALA A 10 -21.01 16.60 -1.81
CA ALA A 10 -20.36 15.35 -1.51
C ALA A 10 -20.05 15.40 -0.02
N SER A 11 -20.74 14.57 0.76
CA SER A 11 -20.31 14.17 2.09
C SER A 11 -18.81 13.91 1.97
N VAL A 12 -18.01 14.70 2.69
CA VAL A 12 -16.58 14.49 2.82
C VAL A 12 -16.43 13.03 3.23
N ALA A 13 -15.97 12.22 2.28
CA ALA A 13 -15.60 10.84 2.56
C ALA A 13 -14.68 10.92 3.77
N ALA A 14 -15.14 10.34 4.87
CA ALA A 14 -14.35 10.19 6.07
C ALA A 14 -12.95 9.76 5.63
N ALA A 15 -11.94 10.56 5.97
CA ALA A 15 -10.57 10.13 5.89
C ALA A 15 -10.53 8.73 6.51
N PRO A 16 -9.89 7.73 5.88
CA PRO A 16 -9.76 6.43 6.51
C PRO A 16 -9.18 6.67 7.89
N SER A 17 -9.95 6.29 8.91
CA SER A 17 -9.54 6.34 10.30
C SER A 17 -8.10 5.83 10.35
N PRO A 18 -7.15 6.53 11.01
CA PRO A 18 -5.82 5.97 11.18
C PRO A 18 -6.05 4.60 11.81
N THR A 19 -5.57 3.58 11.11
CA THR A 19 -5.60 2.21 11.61
C THR A 19 -5.04 2.29 13.03
N PRO A 20 -5.69 1.71 14.06
CA PRO A 20 -5.16 1.79 15.41
C PRO A 20 -3.71 1.35 15.31
N ALA A 21 -2.79 2.28 15.62
CA ALA A 21 -1.39 1.95 15.68
C ALA A 21 -1.32 0.82 16.69
N THR A 22 -1.09 -0.40 16.19
CA THR A 22 -0.93 -1.59 17.01
C THR A 22 -0.04 -1.17 18.17
N ASP A 23 -0.56 -1.25 19.40
CA ASP A 23 0.12 -0.79 20.61
C ASP A 23 1.56 -1.25 20.57
N LEU A 24 2.46 -0.35 20.13
CA LEU A 24 3.80 -0.73 19.76
C LEU A 24 4.46 -1.08 21.09
N PRO A 25 4.88 -2.34 21.32
CA PRO A 25 5.52 -2.70 22.58
C PRO A 25 6.72 -1.78 22.72
N LYS A 26 6.77 -1.00 23.81
CA LYS A 26 7.86 -0.07 24.09
C LYS A 26 9.16 -0.87 24.20
N GLY A 27 9.94 -0.93 23.12
CA GLY A 27 11.13 -1.77 23.02
C GLY A 27 11.72 -1.81 21.61
N LEU A 28 12.89 -2.44 21.48
CA LEU A 28 13.52 -2.71 20.19
C LEU A 28 12.68 -3.75 19.43
N LEU A 29 12.21 -3.41 18.23
CA LEU A 29 11.48 -4.34 17.38
C LEU A 29 12.46 -5.15 16.53
N ARG A 30 12.21 -6.45 16.42
CA ARG A 30 12.90 -7.29 15.45
C ARG A 30 12.41 -6.92 14.04
N PRO A 31 13.30 -6.59 13.08
CA PRO A 31 12.90 -6.33 11.71
C PRO A 31 12.18 -7.54 11.10
N GLU A 32 11.09 -7.26 10.38
CA GLU A 32 10.40 -8.25 9.58
C GLU A 32 11.04 -8.37 8.19
N SER A 33 10.89 -9.53 7.56
CA SER A 33 11.35 -9.74 6.18
C SER A 33 10.42 -9.07 5.17
N ALA A 34 10.94 -8.70 4.01
CA ALA A 34 10.12 -8.17 2.91
C ALA A 34 8.95 -9.10 2.57
N ALA A 35 9.20 -10.42 2.58
CA ALA A 35 8.19 -11.43 2.27
C ALA A 35 7.02 -11.40 3.26
N SER A 36 7.29 -11.26 4.56
CA SER A 36 6.25 -11.10 5.59
C SER A 36 5.45 -9.82 5.38
N LEU A 37 6.17 -8.70 5.22
CA LEU A 37 5.57 -7.38 5.05
C LEU A 37 4.70 -7.30 3.79
N LEU A 38 5.12 -7.91 2.68
CA LEU A 38 4.38 -7.90 1.42
C LEU A 38 3.35 -9.03 1.29
N ALA A 39 3.30 -9.99 2.21
CA ALA A 39 2.35 -11.10 2.19
C ALA A 39 0.89 -10.67 2.43
N ILE A 40 0.64 -9.45 2.91
CA ILE A 40 -0.72 -8.93 3.12
C ILE A 40 -1.53 -9.05 1.82
N PRO A 41 -2.75 -9.64 1.82
CA PRO A 41 -3.50 -9.92 0.59
C PRO A 41 -3.71 -8.70 -0.30
N ARG A 42 -3.93 -7.53 0.31
CA ARG A 42 -4.06 -6.26 -0.42
C ARG A 42 -2.76 -5.87 -1.15
N ARG A 43 -1.59 -6.07 -0.51
CA ARG A 43 -0.27 -5.77 -1.09
C ARG A 43 0.06 -6.74 -2.22
N GLN A 44 -0.26 -8.02 -2.07
CA GLN A 44 -0.11 -9.00 -3.14
C GLN A 44 -0.94 -8.66 -4.38
N LYS A 45 -2.21 -8.30 -4.21
CA LYS A 45 -3.07 -7.83 -5.31
C LYS A 45 -2.51 -6.57 -5.98
N LEU A 46 -1.95 -5.65 -5.19
CA LEU A 46 -1.31 -4.46 -5.73
C LEU A 46 -0.09 -4.81 -6.60
N LEU A 47 0.80 -5.68 -6.12
CA LEU A 47 1.95 -6.13 -6.92
C LEU A 47 1.51 -6.77 -8.23
N GLU A 48 0.45 -7.56 -8.21
CA GLU A 48 -0.12 -8.17 -9.42
C GLU A 48 -0.68 -7.11 -10.38
N HIS A 49 -1.40 -6.10 -9.88
CA HIS A 49 -1.88 -5.00 -10.72
C HIS A 49 -0.74 -4.16 -11.32
N ILE A 50 0.33 -3.89 -10.56
CA ILE A 50 1.50 -3.18 -11.09
C ILE A 50 2.15 -4.00 -12.20
N TRP A 51 2.28 -5.32 -12.01
CA TRP A 51 2.79 -6.22 -13.05
C TRP A 51 1.92 -6.17 -14.32
N GLN A 52 0.60 -6.30 -14.19
CA GLN A 52 -0.32 -6.22 -15.33
C GLN A 52 -0.19 -4.90 -16.11
N ARG A 53 -0.04 -3.78 -15.40
CA ARG A 53 0.06 -2.43 -16.00
C ARG A 53 1.40 -2.13 -16.65
N THR A 54 2.47 -2.80 -16.21
CA THR A 54 3.81 -2.62 -16.79
C THR A 54 4.04 -3.54 -17.98
N SER A 55 3.20 -4.57 -18.15
CA SER A 55 3.25 -5.53 -19.28
C SER A 55 4.64 -6.18 -19.48
N LEU A 56 5.41 -6.29 -18.40
CA LEU A 56 6.73 -6.92 -18.40
C LEU A 56 6.62 -8.43 -18.23
N SER A 57 7.65 -9.15 -18.67
CA SER A 57 7.82 -10.55 -18.27
C SER A 57 7.97 -10.65 -16.74
N ARG A 58 7.58 -11.79 -16.15
CA ARG A 58 7.75 -12.01 -14.70
C ARG A 58 9.21 -11.83 -14.25
N LYS A 59 10.18 -12.21 -15.09
CA LYS A 59 11.62 -12.03 -14.83
C LYS A 59 12.01 -10.56 -14.76
N GLN A 60 11.61 -9.75 -15.74
CA GLN A 60 11.90 -8.31 -15.76
C GLN A 60 11.18 -7.58 -14.63
N PHE A 61 9.92 -7.92 -14.36
CA PHE A 61 9.18 -7.35 -13.23
C PHE A 61 9.87 -7.63 -11.89
N ALA A 62 10.40 -8.84 -11.71
CA ALA A 62 11.13 -9.20 -10.48
C ALA A 62 12.34 -8.28 -10.23
N ILE A 63 13.11 -7.99 -11.29
CA ILE A 63 14.33 -7.18 -11.20
C ILE A 63 13.98 -5.68 -11.08
N LEU A 64 13.09 -5.18 -11.93
CA LEU A 64 12.86 -3.73 -12.09
C LEU A 64 11.89 -3.14 -11.06
N TYR A 65 10.95 -3.95 -10.55
CA TYR A 65 9.91 -3.48 -9.64
C TYR A 65 9.91 -4.24 -8.32
N ARG A 66 9.91 -5.57 -8.35
CA ARG A 66 9.73 -6.35 -7.12
C ARG A 66 10.90 -6.23 -6.15
N ALA A 67 12.14 -6.41 -6.61
CA ALA A 67 13.32 -6.33 -5.75
C ALA A 67 13.48 -4.94 -5.09
N PRO A 68 13.34 -3.81 -5.82
CA PRO A 68 13.34 -2.49 -5.19
C PRO A 68 12.23 -2.30 -4.14
N LEU A 69 11.02 -2.82 -4.40
CA LEU A 69 9.91 -2.74 -3.44
C LEU A 69 10.13 -3.60 -2.19
N GLU A 70 10.75 -4.77 -2.34
CA GLU A 70 11.13 -5.65 -1.23
C GLU A 70 12.19 -4.98 -0.34
N CYS A 71 13.27 -4.44 -0.93
CA CYS A 71 14.28 -3.69 -0.19
C CYS A 71 13.69 -2.46 0.51
N TYR A 72 12.79 -1.72 -0.16
CA TYR A 72 12.13 -0.58 0.44
C TYR A 72 11.26 -0.98 1.64
N ALA A 73 10.50 -2.08 1.53
CA ALA A 73 9.70 -2.59 2.63
C ALA A 73 10.56 -2.97 3.84
N GLU A 74 11.72 -3.58 3.63
CA GLU A 74 12.66 -3.92 4.72
C GLU A 74 13.26 -2.69 5.39
N LEU A 75 13.49 -1.61 4.65
CA LEU A 75 14.00 -0.36 5.23
C LEU A 75 12.94 0.37 6.05
N VAL A 76 11.71 0.43 5.56
CA VAL A 76 10.63 1.22 6.17
C VAL A 76 9.84 0.44 7.22
N GLN A 77 9.86 -0.90 7.18
CA GLN A 77 9.17 -1.75 8.16
C GLN A 77 7.70 -1.31 8.36
N GLN A 78 7.29 -1.08 9.61
CA GLN A 78 5.95 -0.60 9.99
C GLN A 78 5.95 0.88 10.43
N PHE A 79 6.95 1.67 10.03
CA PHE A 79 6.99 3.09 10.39
C PHE A 79 5.81 3.86 9.77
N PRO A 80 5.21 4.83 10.52
CA PRO A 80 4.17 5.69 9.98
C PRO A 80 4.72 6.61 8.89
N ALA A 81 3.83 7.06 8.00
CA ALA A 81 4.13 7.98 6.90
C ALA A 81 4.15 9.45 7.35
#